data_AF-A0A5J5SPY1-F1
#
_entry.id   AF-A0A5J5SPY1-F1
#
_cell.length_a   1.000
_cell.length_b   1.000
_cell.length_c   1.000
_cell.angle_alpha   90.00
_cell.angle_beta   90.00
_cell.angle_gamma   90.00
#
_symmetry.space_group_name_H-M   'P 1'
#
loop_
_entity.id
_entity.type
_entity.pdbx_description
1 polymer ?
#
loop_
_entity_poly.entity_id
_entity_poly.type
_entity_poly.pdbx_seq_one_letter_code
_entity_poly.pdbx_strand_id
1 'polypeptide(L)'
;KYTIQLGENELVLKELDLLNEDANVYKSIGPVLVKQDLAEANANVRKRTEYISAELKRLDGSLQDLEEKEHSKREAILKVQQRIQSHQARKAKA
;
A
#
# COMPACT_ATOMS: atom_id res chain seq x y z
N LYS A 1 3.09 -4.29 -6.62
CA LYS A 1 3.11 -5.66 -6.02
C LYS A 1 1.90 -5.90 -5.12
N TYR A 2 1.68 -5.09 -4.07
CA TYR A 2 0.50 -5.23 -3.19
C TYR A 2 -0.83 -5.06 -3.92
N THR A 3 -0.95 -4.07 -4.80
CA THR A 3 -2.19 -3.83 -5.58
C THR A 3 -2.56 -5.00 -6.49
N ILE A 4 -1.56 -5.65 -7.10
CA ILE A 4 -1.77 -6.84 -7.94
C ILE A 4 -2.23 -8.00 -7.06
N GLN A 5 -1.53 -8.26 -5.95
CA GLN A 5 -1.92 -9.33 -5.02
C GLN A 5 -3.32 -9.10 -4.43
N LEU A 6 -3.67 -7.85 -4.13
CA LEU A 6 -5.02 -7.50 -3.67
C LEU A 6 -6.06 -7.88 -4.72
N GLY A 7 -5.87 -7.44 -5.97
CA GLY A 7 -6.78 -7.76 -7.06
C GLY A 7 -6.90 -9.27 -7.32
N GLU A 8 -5.79 -10.01 -7.26
CA GLU A 8 -5.81 -11.48 -7.39
C GLU A 8 -6.58 -12.14 -6.25
N ASN A 9 -6.39 -11.71 -4.99
CA ASN A 9 -7.13 -12.27 -3.85
C ASN A 9 -8.62 -11.89 -3.88
N GLU A 10 -8.97 -10.70 -4.33
CA GLU A 10 -10.36 -10.28 -4.56
C GLU A 10 -11.03 -11.09 -5.66
N LEU A 11 -10.29 -11.42 -6.73
CA LEU A 11 -10.78 -12.28 -7.80
C LEU A 11 -11.03 -13.70 -7.29
N VAL A 12 -10.08 -14.30 -6.58
CA VAL A 12 -10.26 -15.62 -5.95
C VAL A 12 -11.45 -15.62 -5.00
N LEU A 13 -11.63 -14.56 -4.21
CA LEU A 13 -12.77 -14.45 -3.30
C LEU A 13 -14.11 -14.46 -4.06
N LYS A 14 -14.20 -13.73 -5.18
CA LYS A 14 -15.39 -13.74 -6.04
C LYS A 14 -15.63 -15.12 -6.65
N GLU A 15 -14.58 -15.83 -7.05
CA GLU A 15 -14.70 -17.20 -7.55
C GLU A 15 -15.19 -18.16 -6.46
N LEU A 16 -14.68 -18.05 -5.23
CA LEU A 16 -15.13 -18.85 -4.09
C LEU A 16 -16.61 -18.57 -3.73
N ASP A 17 -17.05 -17.31 -3.81
CA ASP A 17 -18.44 -16.91 -3.55
C ASP A 17 -19.43 -17.48 -4.61
N LEU A 18 -18.94 -17.95 -5.77
CA LEU A 18 -19.75 -18.60 -6.80
C LEU A 18 -19.84 -20.13 -6.66
N LEU A 19 -19.07 -20.73 -5.75
CA LEU A 19 -19.05 -22.18 -5.55
C LEU A 19 -20.27 -22.64 -4.75
N ASN A 20 -20.77 -23.82 -5.10
CA ASN A 20 -21.75 -24.53 -4.27
C ASN A 20 -21.11 -24.95 -2.93
N GLU A 21 -21.93 -25.09 -1.88
CA GLU A 21 -21.46 -25.47 -0.53
C GLU A 21 -20.72 -26.82 -0.48
N ASP A 22 -21.00 -27.73 -1.42
CA ASP A 22 -20.39 -29.06 -1.52
C ASP A 22 -19.17 -29.11 -2.46
N ALA A 23 -18.74 -27.96 -3.01
CA ALA A 23 -17.62 -27.88 -3.91
C ALA A 23 -16.31 -28.31 -3.22
N ASN A 24 -15.50 -29.11 -3.92
CA ASN A 24 -14.18 -29.47 -3.45
C ASN A 24 -13.18 -28.34 -3.73
N VAL A 25 -12.65 -27.73 -2.67
CA VAL A 25 -11.56 -26.75 -2.77
C VAL A 25 -10.24 -27.42 -2.39
N TYR A 26 -9.16 -27.02 -3.05
CA TYR A 26 -7.82 -27.51 -2.74
C TYR A 26 -6.84 -26.35 -2.66
N LYS A 27 -5.87 -26.45 -1.75
CA LYS A 27 -4.80 -25.47 -1.54
C LYS A 27 -3.45 -26.11 -1.80
N SER A 28 -2.67 -25.48 -2.67
CA SER A 28 -1.27 -25.88 -2.92
C SER A 28 -0.37 -25.41 -1.78
N ILE A 29 0.38 -26.32 -1.19
CA ILE A 29 1.41 -26.06 -0.17
C ILE A 29 2.70 -26.73 -0.65
N GLY A 30 3.60 -25.93 -1.21
CA GLY A 30 4.80 -26.45 -1.88
C GLY A 30 4.41 -27.39 -3.03
N PRO A 31 4.96 -28.62 -3.10
CA PRO A 31 4.62 -29.59 -4.14
C PRO A 31 3.32 -30.37 -3.87
N VAL A 32 2.62 -30.11 -2.75
CA VAL A 32 1.46 -30.90 -2.32
C VAL A 32 0.17 -30.12 -2.50
N LEU A 33 -0.90 -30.81 -2.93
CA LEU A 33 -2.25 -30.28 -3.03
C LEU A 33 -3.11 -30.84 -1.89
N VAL A 34 -3.60 -29.98 -0.99
CA VAL A 34 -4.33 -30.36 0.22
C VAL A 34 -5.79 -29.97 0.08
N LYS A 35 -6.72 -30.92 0.33
CA LYS A 35 -8.16 -30.62 0.35
C LYS A 35 -8.46 -29.61 1.45
N GLN A 36 -9.26 -28.61 1.12
CA GLN A 36 -9.71 -27.62 2.08
C GLN A 36 -11.23 -27.46 2.11
N ASP A 37 -11.72 -27.10 3.28
CA ASP A 37 -13.08 -26.67 3.50
C ASP A 37 -13.32 -25.30 2.84
N LEU A 38 -14.49 -25.14 2.22
CA LEU A 38 -14.84 -23.92 1.50
C LEU A 38 -14.93 -22.71 2.43
N ALA A 39 -15.45 -22.87 3.66
CA ALA A 39 -15.52 -21.78 4.62
C ALA A 39 -14.11 -21.40 5.11
N GLU A 40 -13.22 -22.38 5.32
CA GLU A 40 -11.82 -22.10 5.67
C GLU A 40 -11.08 -21.38 4.54
N ALA A 41 -11.28 -21.82 3.28
CA ALA A 41 -10.70 -21.16 2.12
C ALA A 41 -11.15 -19.69 2.02
N ASN A 42 -12.44 -19.43 2.18
CA ASN A 42 -13.02 -18.09 2.20
C ASN A 42 -12.44 -17.23 3.32
N ALA A 43 -12.42 -17.72 4.56
CA ALA A 43 -11.88 -16.99 5.70
C ALA A 43 -10.40 -16.63 5.50
N ASN A 44 -9.59 -17.55 4.95
CA ASN A 44 -8.19 -17.33 4.67
C ASN A 44 -7.96 -16.23 3.61
N VAL A 45 -8.72 -16.27 2.50
CA VAL A 45 -8.60 -15.26 1.43
C VAL A 45 -9.06 -13.90 1.94
N ARG A 46 -10.20 -13.82 2.67
CA ARG A 46 -10.68 -12.56 3.27
C ARG A 46 -9.66 -11.94 4.22
N LYS A 47 -9.10 -12.73 5.13
CA LYS A 47 -8.05 -12.27 6.06
C LYS A 47 -6.81 -11.76 5.32
N ARG A 48 -6.45 -12.39 4.20
CA ARG A 48 -5.32 -11.94 3.38
C ARG A 48 -5.61 -10.63 2.66
N THR A 49 -6.80 -10.47 2.11
CA THR A 49 -7.29 -9.21 1.53
C THR A 49 -7.27 -8.08 2.57
N GLU A 50 -7.81 -8.31 3.77
CA GLU A 50 -7.79 -7.33 4.86
C GLU A 50 -6.37 -6.90 5.24
N TYR A 51 -5.46 -7.86 5.41
CA TYR A 51 -4.07 -7.58 5.73
C TYR A 51 -3.39 -6.73 4.65
N ILE A 52 -3.55 -7.10 3.38
CA ILE A 52 -2.96 -6.35 2.26
C ILE A 52 -3.52 -4.93 2.18
N SER A 53 -4.83 -4.77 2.36
CA SER A 53 -5.49 -3.45 2.36
C SER A 53 -5.03 -2.57 3.51
N ALA A 54 -4.85 -3.13 4.72
CA ALA A 54 -4.31 -2.41 5.85
C ALA A 54 -2.87 -1.94 5.59
N GLU A 55 -2.05 -2.79 4.96
CA GLU A 55 -0.67 -2.46 4.63
C GLU A 55 -0.57 -1.37 3.55
N LEU A 56 -1.44 -1.39 2.54
CA LEU A 56 -1.55 -0.31 1.55
C LEU A 56 -1.88 1.03 2.24
N LYS A 57 -2.90 1.03 3.12
CA LYS A 57 -3.27 2.25 3.87
C LYS A 57 -2.11 2.78 4.73
N ARG A 58 -1.34 1.89 5.35
CA ARG A 58 -0.15 2.25 6.14
C ARG A 58 0.93 2.89 5.27
N LEU A 59 1.15 2.36 4.07
CA LEU A 59 2.11 2.91 3.10
C LEU A 59 1.66 4.27 2.58
N ASP A 60 0.38 4.44 2.26
CA ASP A 60 -0.18 5.72 1.81
C ASP A 60 -0.01 6.80 2.89
N GLY A 61 -0.29 6.49 4.16
CA GLY A 61 -0.04 7.41 5.26
C GLY A 61 1.45 7.76 5.43
N SER A 62 2.33 6.77 5.28
CA SER A 62 3.78 7.01 5.32
C SER A 62 4.26 7.88 4.17
N LEU A 63 3.65 7.75 2.99
CA LEU A 63 3.95 8.57 1.82
C LEU A 63 3.53 10.02 2.06
N GLN A 64 2.30 10.24 2.51
CA GLN A 64 1.78 11.58 2.82
C GLN A 64 2.67 12.30 3.86
N ASP A 65 3.03 11.63 4.95
CA ASP A 65 3.92 12.17 5.97
C ASP A 65 5.29 12.59 5.41
N LEU A 66 5.82 11.84 4.44
CA LEU A 66 7.10 12.14 3.80
C LEU A 66 6.98 13.30 2.81
N GLU A 67 5.88 13.38 2.05
CA GLU A 67 5.60 14.50 1.14
C GLU A 67 5.45 15.81 1.90
N GLU A 68 4.73 15.82 3.03
CA GLU A 68 4.60 17.00 3.90
C GLU A 68 5.95 17.46 4.46
N LYS A 69 6.80 16.50 4.89
CA LYS A 69 8.16 16.79 5.36
C LYS A 69 9.05 17.33 4.23
N GLU A 70 8.94 16.77 3.03
CA GLU A 70 9.66 17.26 1.85
C GLU A 70 9.26 18.71 1.55
N HIS A 71 7.95 18.99 1.50
CA HIS A 71 7.42 20.32 1.22
C HIS A 71 7.91 21.34 2.24
N SER A 72 7.81 21.04 3.54
CA SER A 72 8.28 21.91 4.61
C SER A 72 9.77 22.24 4.48
N LYS A 73 10.61 21.24 4.17
CA LYS A 73 12.05 21.45 3.96
C LYS A 73 12.32 22.28 2.71
N ARG A 74 11.59 22.05 1.63
CA ARG A 74 11.69 22.83 0.39
C ARG A 74 11.37 24.30 0.63
N GLU A 75 10.31 24.61 1.36
CA GLU A 75 9.98 25.99 1.74
C GLU A 75 11.05 26.65 2.61
N ALA A 76 11.62 25.91 3.58
CA ALA A 76 12.69 26.41 4.42
C ALA A 76 13.93 26.77 3.59
N ILE A 77 14.31 25.91 2.62
CA ILE A 77 15.41 26.16 1.69
C ILE A 77 15.14 27.41 0.86
N LEU A 78 13.94 27.56 0.29
CA LEU A 78 13.56 28.72 -0.50
C LEU A 78 13.65 30.02 0.31
N LYS A 79 13.18 30.02 1.55
CA LYS A 79 13.31 31.18 2.46
C LYS A 79 14.78 31.54 2.73
N VAL A 80 15.64 30.55 2.93
CA VAL A 80 17.09 30.78 3.12
C VAL A 80 17.72 31.35 1.86
N GLN A 81 17.39 30.81 0.68
CA GLN A 81 17.90 31.31 -0.60
C GLN A 81 17.48 32.76 -0.87
N GLN A 82 16.23 33.12 -0.59
CA GLN A 82 15.73 34.51 -0.70
C GLN A 82 16.48 35.47 0.26
N ARG A 83 16.74 35.04 1.50
CA ARG A 83 17.53 35.82 2.46
C ARG A 83 18.95 36.04 1.96
N ILE A 84 19.62 35.01 1.43
CA ILE A 84 20.97 35.14 0.87
C ILE A 84 20.99 36.13 -0.30
N GLN A 85 20.07 36.01 -1.25
CA GLN A 85 19.98 36.93 -2.40
C GLN A 85 19.75 38.38 -1.96
N SER A 86 18.81 38.61 -1.04
CA SER A 86 18.54 39.97 -0.53
C SER A 86 19.73 40.57 0.21
N HIS A 87 20.48 39.76 0.96
CA HIS A 87 21.67 40.21 1.68
C HIS A 87 22.83 40.55 0.73
N GLN A 88 23.04 39.72 -0.31
CA GLN A 88 24.02 40.00 -1.36
C GLN A 88 23.67 41.26 -2.15
N ALA A 89 22.39 41.44 -2.52
CA ALA A 89 21.92 42.64 -3.22
C ALA A 89 22.07 43.92 -2.38
N ARG A 90 21.89 43.84 -1.05
CA ARG A 90 22.16 44.96 -0.13
C ARG A 90 23.65 45.28 -0.03
N LYS A 91 24.52 44.26 0.08
CA LYS A 91 25.98 44.46 0.11
C LYS A 91 26.53 45.06 -1.19
N ALA A 92 25.95 44.75 -2.35
CA ALA A 92 26.39 45.31 -3.63
C ALA A 92 25.97 46.77 -3.86
N LYS A 93 25.03 47.29 -3.06
CA LYS A 93 24.54 48.68 -3.13
C LYS A 93 25.18 49.62 -2.11
N ALA A 94 25.91 49.10 -1.13
CA ALA A 94 26.67 49.84 -0.14
C ALA A 94 28.13 49.92 -0.56
#